data_AF-A0A845TU22-F1
#
_entry.id   AF-A0A845TU22-F1
#
_cell.length_a   1.000
_cell.length_b   1.000
_cell.length_c   1.000
_cell.angle_alpha   90.00
_cell.angle_beta   90.00
_cell.angle_gamma   90.00
#
_symmetry.space_group_name_H-M   'P 1'
#
loop_
_entity.id
_entity.type
_entity.pdbx_description
1 polymer ?
#
loop_
_entity_poly.entity_id
_entity_poly.type
_entity_poly.pdbx_seq_one_letter_code
_entity_poly.pdbx_strand_id
1 'polypeptide(L)'
;MRLQIQRLRTTLASAIGTPLFVLAMLLSTPGFGQDEVAPPPAPAAIVDNARKEMDLVQSALSKEVDSAQLQEARQRALATQAQLEVAAEAISAQLAQVQARLAELGTPAAGTKEAPGIASQRAELVRSQTTLDSQVKLAGLLAVEAEQAITTIATRRRTQFSAHLFERTDSPLSATFWGNVGSDTPADISRVRQLGSTILARISTVAKSVWLFALLACAVLVVASGPAGRVLLRIISTRIPAGRLRRSLYALGVVGVWTVVPGVAAHVLFTVLTSGASGVPISDELRALLGGLDAVVWFGGFCVGLGVALLMPAKPTWRLLPIADRTAWRLRWFPLAFAITMVVEGISTRLSVAAELSLTATVILKGLAALTHSLLIVAALVQFRRTALDSA
;
A
#
# COMPACT_ATOMS: atom_id res chain seq x y z
N MET A 1 -15.30 -38.23 -22.37
CA MET A 1 -14.19 -37.57 -21.63
C MET A 1 -13.91 -36.13 -22.07
N ARG A 2 -13.91 -35.78 -23.37
CA ARG A 2 -13.72 -34.38 -23.86
C ARG A 2 -14.84 -33.40 -23.46
N LEU A 3 -16.10 -33.85 -23.41
CA LEU A 3 -17.26 -33.01 -23.05
C LEU A 3 -17.30 -32.61 -21.56
N GLN A 4 -16.77 -33.42 -20.65
CA GLN A 4 -16.70 -33.08 -19.21
C GLN A 4 -15.57 -32.09 -18.89
N ILE A 5 -14.46 -32.15 -19.63
CA ILE A 5 -13.37 -31.15 -19.53
C ILE A 5 -13.85 -29.79 -20.04
N GLN A 6 -14.74 -29.78 -21.03
CA GLN A 6 -15.32 -28.55 -21.59
C GLN A 6 -16.31 -27.89 -20.62
N ARG A 7 -17.18 -28.66 -19.95
CA ARG A 7 -18.10 -28.15 -18.90
C ARG A 7 -17.38 -27.62 -17.66
N LEU A 8 -16.23 -28.19 -17.29
CA LEU A 8 -15.43 -27.67 -16.17
C LEU A 8 -14.69 -26.38 -16.52
N ARG A 9 -14.28 -26.21 -17.78
CA ARG A 9 -13.68 -24.97 -18.29
C ARG A 9 -14.69 -23.83 -18.35
N THR A 10 -15.95 -24.11 -18.66
CA THR A 10 -17.00 -23.07 -18.73
C THR A 10 -17.41 -22.54 -17.35
N THR A 11 -17.44 -23.38 -16.31
CA THR A 11 -17.75 -22.93 -14.94
C THR A 11 -16.58 -22.23 -14.26
N LEU A 12 -15.33 -22.60 -14.58
CA LEU A 12 -14.14 -21.85 -14.15
C LEU A 12 -14.00 -20.51 -14.89
N ALA A 13 -14.35 -20.45 -16.17
CA ALA A 13 -14.37 -19.20 -16.93
C ALA A 13 -15.43 -18.21 -16.41
N SER A 14 -16.59 -18.69 -15.95
CA SER A 14 -17.62 -17.82 -15.37
C SER A 14 -17.26 -17.30 -13.97
N ALA A 15 -16.53 -18.08 -13.15
CA ALA A 15 -16.10 -17.65 -11.82
C ALA A 15 -14.87 -16.70 -11.84
N ILE A 16 -14.04 -16.78 -12.90
CA ILE A 16 -12.88 -15.89 -13.10
C ILE A 16 -13.27 -14.64 -13.93
N GLY A 17 -14.32 -14.73 -14.74
CA GLY A 17 -14.74 -13.64 -15.65
C GLY A 17 -15.47 -12.48 -14.96
N THR A 18 -16.21 -12.74 -13.88
CA THR A 18 -16.99 -11.71 -13.17
C THR A 18 -16.16 -10.62 -12.50
N PRO A 19 -14.97 -10.86 -11.90
CA PRO A 19 -14.15 -9.77 -11.39
C PRO A 19 -13.31 -9.04 -12.45
N LEU A 20 -12.93 -9.73 -13.54
CA LEU A 20 -12.03 -9.16 -14.55
C LEU A 20 -12.75 -8.16 -15.47
N PHE A 21 -14.06 -8.34 -15.67
CA PHE A 21 -14.89 -7.52 -16.55
C PHE A 21 -15.19 -6.13 -15.98
N VAL A 22 -15.17 -5.97 -14.65
CA VAL A 22 -15.41 -4.68 -13.97
C VAL A 22 -14.21 -3.73 -14.10
N LEU A 23 -12.99 -4.26 -14.28
CA LEU A 23 -11.76 -3.47 -14.33
C LEU A 23 -11.49 -2.85 -15.71
N ALA A 24 -12.06 -3.40 -16.79
CA ALA A 24 -11.71 -3.06 -18.17
C ALA A 24 -12.49 -1.87 -18.77
N MET A 25 -13.56 -1.41 -18.12
CA MET A 25 -14.51 -0.45 -18.73
C MET A 25 -14.26 1.03 -18.39
N LEU A 26 -13.12 1.36 -17.77
CA LEU A 26 -12.89 2.66 -17.10
C LEU A 26 -11.81 3.56 -17.73
N LEU A 27 -11.23 3.20 -18.89
CA LEU A 27 -10.12 3.96 -19.49
C LEU A 27 -10.50 4.58 -20.84
N SER A 28 -11.05 5.79 -20.82
CA SER A 28 -11.08 6.72 -21.98
C SER A 28 -10.92 8.16 -21.50
N THR A 29 -9.95 8.88 -22.07
CA THR A 29 -9.55 10.27 -21.73
C THR A 29 -9.57 11.19 -22.96
N PRO A 30 -9.71 12.51 -22.76
CA PRO A 30 -8.62 13.49 -22.95
C PRO A 30 -8.55 14.47 -21.74
N GLY A 31 -7.49 15.19 -21.34
CA GLY A 31 -6.14 15.50 -21.80
C GLY A 31 -5.86 17.01 -21.58
N PHE A 32 -4.98 17.42 -20.65
CA PHE A 32 -4.26 18.73 -20.46
C PHE A 32 -3.47 18.59 -19.12
N GLY A 33 -2.18 18.90 -18.93
CA GLY A 33 -1.39 20.13 -19.14
C GLY A 33 -0.89 20.57 -17.74
N GLN A 34 0.41 20.40 -17.40
CA GLN A 34 0.98 20.68 -16.06
C GLN A 34 2.07 21.74 -16.12
N ASP A 35 1.96 22.73 -15.22
CA ASP A 35 2.97 23.72 -14.88
C ASP A 35 3.93 23.23 -13.77
N GLU A 36 5.09 23.87 -13.74
CA GLU A 36 6.36 23.52 -13.09
C GLU A 36 6.45 23.97 -11.60
N VAL A 37 7.18 23.23 -10.75
CA VAL A 37 7.30 23.45 -9.29
C VAL A 37 8.74 23.81 -8.87
N ALA A 38 8.86 24.78 -7.95
CA ALA A 38 10.05 25.47 -7.47
C ALA A 38 10.74 24.85 -6.21
N PRO A 39 11.96 25.31 -5.81
CA PRO A 39 12.88 24.64 -4.86
C PRO A 39 12.56 24.81 -3.35
N PRO A 40 13.25 24.06 -2.44
CA PRO A 40 12.85 23.89 -1.04
C PRO A 40 13.15 25.09 -0.11
N PRO A 41 12.34 25.27 0.96
CA PRO A 41 12.35 26.48 1.78
C PRO A 41 13.33 26.46 2.98
N ALA A 42 13.63 27.65 3.50
CA ALA A 42 14.51 27.89 4.65
C ALA A 42 13.90 27.41 6.01
N PRO A 43 14.71 27.18 7.06
CA PRO A 43 14.24 26.63 8.35
C PRO A 43 13.14 27.45 9.05
N ALA A 44 13.18 28.77 8.97
CA ALA A 44 12.10 29.63 9.50
C ALA A 44 10.77 29.39 8.75
N ALA A 45 10.85 29.15 7.45
CA ALA A 45 9.68 28.81 6.65
C ALA A 45 9.14 27.40 6.95
N ILE A 46 9.96 26.49 7.49
CA ILE A 46 9.49 25.18 8.00
C ILE A 46 8.59 25.39 9.21
N VAL A 47 8.98 26.26 10.16
CA VAL A 47 8.17 26.56 11.35
C VAL A 47 6.87 27.28 10.97
N ASP A 48 6.91 28.23 10.02
CA ASP A 48 5.71 28.91 9.52
C ASP A 48 4.77 27.97 8.75
N ASN A 49 5.32 27.05 7.95
CA ASN A 49 4.53 26.03 7.28
C ASN A 49 3.93 25.03 8.27
N ALA A 50 4.71 24.60 9.27
CA ALA A 50 4.22 23.73 10.34
C ALA A 50 3.03 24.35 11.09
N ARG A 51 3.05 25.68 11.32
CA ARG A 51 1.91 26.39 11.88
C ARG A 51 0.66 26.28 11.00
N LYS A 52 0.79 26.52 9.69
CA LYS A 52 -0.35 26.38 8.74
C LYS A 52 -0.88 24.95 8.71
N GLU A 53 0.00 23.96 8.73
CA GLU A 53 -0.40 22.54 8.78
C GLU A 53 -1.13 22.21 10.09
N MET A 54 -0.67 22.74 11.22
CA MET A 54 -1.36 22.59 12.50
C MET A 54 -2.74 23.26 12.51
N ASP A 55 -2.88 24.44 11.91
CA ASP A 55 -4.19 25.10 11.75
C ASP A 55 -5.16 24.22 10.93
N LEU A 56 -4.68 23.54 9.88
CA LEU A 56 -5.46 22.61 9.08
C LEU A 56 -5.89 21.37 9.88
N VAL A 57 -4.95 20.78 10.65
CA VAL A 57 -5.23 19.65 11.55
C VAL A 57 -6.27 20.04 12.59
N GLN A 58 -6.15 21.23 13.18
CA GLN A 58 -7.06 21.72 14.19
C GLN A 58 -8.45 22.06 13.60
N SER A 59 -8.50 22.58 12.37
CA SER A 59 -9.75 22.75 11.63
C SER A 59 -10.44 21.41 11.37
N ALA A 60 -9.70 20.38 10.98
CA ALA A 60 -10.25 19.03 10.80
C ALA A 60 -10.76 18.47 12.13
N LEU A 61 -10.07 18.73 13.24
CA LEU A 61 -10.53 18.38 14.59
C LEU A 61 -11.74 19.21 15.06
N SER A 62 -11.95 20.43 14.57
CA SER A 62 -13.12 21.23 14.97
C SER A 62 -14.43 20.74 14.32
N LYS A 63 -14.34 20.00 13.21
CA LYS A 63 -15.48 19.50 12.44
C LYS A 63 -15.77 18.03 12.74
N GLU A 64 -17.00 17.60 12.49
CA GLU A 64 -17.29 16.17 12.29
C GLU A 64 -16.80 15.78 10.90
N VAL A 65 -15.75 14.97 10.87
CA VAL A 65 -15.05 14.52 9.66
C VAL A 65 -14.97 13.00 9.64
N ASP A 66 -14.97 12.43 8.45
CA ASP A 66 -14.93 10.97 8.26
C ASP A 66 -13.58 10.38 8.69
N SER A 67 -13.56 9.07 8.93
CA SER A 67 -12.41 8.27 9.32
C SER A 67 -11.19 8.42 8.40
N ALA A 68 -11.41 8.61 7.09
CA ALA A 68 -10.34 8.89 6.12
C ALA A 68 -9.68 10.25 6.36
N GLN A 69 -10.49 11.29 6.58
CA GLN A 69 -10.01 12.65 6.88
C GLN A 69 -9.31 12.72 8.24
N LEU A 70 -9.77 11.95 9.24
CA LEU A 70 -9.06 11.81 10.52
C LEU A 70 -7.71 11.10 10.37
N GLN A 71 -7.61 10.10 9.49
CA GLN A 71 -6.35 9.41 9.21
C GLN A 71 -5.36 10.33 8.50
N GLU A 72 -5.82 11.13 7.55
CA GLU A 72 -5.02 12.14 6.86
C GLU A 72 -4.53 13.22 7.85
N ALA A 73 -5.42 13.76 8.69
CA ALA A 73 -5.05 14.73 9.73
C ALA A 73 -4.00 14.16 10.70
N ARG A 74 -4.07 12.86 11.01
CA ARG A 74 -3.06 12.18 11.85
C ARG A 74 -1.71 12.09 11.14
N GLN A 75 -1.70 11.75 9.85
CA GLN A 75 -0.45 11.66 9.08
C GLN A 75 0.21 13.03 8.94
N ARG A 76 -0.58 14.08 8.69
CA ARG A 76 -0.08 15.45 8.67
C ARG A 76 0.49 15.85 10.03
N ALA A 77 -0.23 15.59 11.13
CA ALA A 77 0.27 15.89 12.48
C ALA A 77 1.59 15.17 12.80
N LEU A 78 1.74 13.89 12.42
CA LEU A 78 2.99 13.13 12.59
C LEU A 78 4.14 13.69 11.74
N ALA A 79 3.86 14.06 10.48
CA ALA A 79 4.87 14.65 9.61
C ALA A 79 5.31 16.03 10.13
N THR A 80 4.37 16.86 10.57
CA THR A 80 4.63 18.17 11.16
C THR A 80 5.43 18.04 12.46
N GLN A 81 5.10 17.08 13.33
CA GLN A 81 5.86 16.81 14.55
C GLN A 81 7.33 16.49 14.23
N ALA A 82 7.58 15.57 13.30
CA ALA A 82 8.95 15.21 12.89
C ALA A 82 9.71 16.39 12.26
N GLN A 83 9.03 17.22 11.46
CA GLN A 83 9.63 18.42 10.87
C GLN A 83 9.99 19.46 11.94
N LEU A 84 9.15 19.63 12.96
CA LEU A 84 9.36 20.55 14.06
C LEU A 84 10.51 20.12 14.96
N GLU A 85 10.68 18.81 15.21
CA GLU A 85 11.84 18.28 15.96
C GLU A 85 13.15 18.60 15.24
N VAL A 86 13.22 18.31 13.93
CA VAL A 86 14.41 18.61 13.11
C VAL A 86 14.67 20.12 13.03
N ALA A 87 13.62 20.94 12.87
CA ALA A 87 13.75 22.39 12.84
C ALA A 87 14.21 22.95 14.18
N ALA A 88 13.68 22.45 15.30
CA ALA A 88 14.08 22.86 16.64
C ALA A 88 15.56 22.56 16.90
N GLU A 89 16.04 21.37 16.51
CA GLU A 89 17.47 21.03 16.60
C GLU A 89 18.33 21.99 15.77
N ALA A 90 17.96 22.25 14.51
CA ALA A 90 18.71 23.14 13.63
C ALA A 90 18.75 24.59 14.14
N ILE A 91 17.63 25.12 14.63
CA ILE A 91 17.54 26.49 15.17
C ILE A 91 18.30 26.59 16.50
N SER A 92 18.25 25.55 17.35
CA SER A 92 19.01 25.50 18.61
C SER A 92 20.52 25.58 18.38
N ALA A 93 21.04 24.92 17.35
CA ALA A 93 22.45 24.99 16.96
C ALA A 93 22.85 26.41 16.51
N GLN A 94 21.99 27.10 15.75
CA GLN A 94 22.22 28.49 15.35
C GLN A 94 22.20 29.44 16.55
N LEU A 95 21.27 29.24 17.47
CA LEU A 95 21.16 30.02 18.71
C LEU A 95 22.43 29.87 19.56
N ALA A 96 22.98 28.66 19.68
CA ALA A 96 24.24 28.41 20.37
C ALA A 96 25.41 29.17 19.73
N GLN A 97 25.47 29.23 18.39
CA GLN A 97 26.51 30.02 17.69
C GLN A 97 26.37 31.53 17.93
N VAL A 98 25.14 32.07 17.93
CA VAL A 98 24.89 33.49 18.21
C VAL A 98 25.26 33.83 19.66
N GLN A 99 24.94 32.94 20.61
CA GLN A 99 25.35 33.11 22.01
C GLN A 99 26.86 33.07 22.20
N ALA A 100 27.56 32.17 21.50
CA ALA A 100 29.02 32.13 21.53
C ALA A 100 29.64 33.45 21.02
N ARG A 101 29.13 33.99 19.91
CA ARG A 101 29.57 35.30 19.37
C ARG A 101 29.28 36.47 20.32
N LEU A 102 28.14 36.44 21.01
CA LEU A 102 27.83 37.43 22.06
C LEU A 102 28.77 37.30 23.26
N ALA A 103 29.17 36.09 23.64
CA ALA A 103 30.12 35.86 24.71
C ALA A 103 31.54 36.34 24.33
N GLU A 104 31.97 36.16 23.08
CA GLU A 104 33.24 36.68 22.55
C GLU A 104 33.31 38.22 22.58
N LEU A 105 32.17 38.90 22.39
CA LEU A 105 32.07 40.37 22.48
C LEU A 105 32.18 40.91 23.92
N GLY A 106 31.98 40.07 24.94
CA GLY A 106 32.07 40.43 26.36
C GLY A 106 31.01 41.44 26.84
N THR A 107 30.98 41.68 28.16
CA THR A 107 30.14 42.72 28.77
C THR A 107 30.85 44.09 28.74
N PRO A 108 30.13 45.19 28.48
CA PRO A 108 30.73 46.53 28.50
C PRO A 108 31.23 46.87 29.92
N ALA A 109 32.45 47.38 30.02
CA ALA A 109 32.99 47.87 31.29
C ALA A 109 32.16 49.07 31.80
N ALA A 110 31.68 48.98 33.04
CA ALA A 110 30.80 49.98 33.64
C ALA A 110 31.42 51.38 33.59
N GLY A 111 30.75 52.31 32.89
CA GLY A 111 31.16 53.72 32.79
C GLY A 111 31.86 54.14 31.49
N THR A 112 32.08 53.23 30.53
CA THR A 112 32.77 53.55 29.26
C THR A 112 31.80 53.56 28.08
N LYS A 113 31.80 54.63 27.26
CA LYS A 113 31.04 54.66 26.00
C LYS A 113 31.67 53.71 24.99
N GLU A 114 30.95 52.65 24.63
CA GLU A 114 31.36 51.74 23.56
C GLU A 114 31.49 52.44 22.20
N ALA A 115 32.36 51.91 21.35
CA ALA A 115 32.43 52.35 19.96
C ALA A 115 31.09 52.06 19.26
N PRO A 116 30.51 53.02 18.51
CA PRO A 116 29.17 52.91 17.96
C PRO A 116 28.95 51.69 17.05
N GLY A 117 30.00 51.22 16.36
CA GLY A 117 29.95 49.99 15.53
C GLY A 117 29.81 48.69 16.35
N ILE A 118 30.45 48.60 17.52
CA ILE A 118 30.35 47.43 18.41
C ILE A 118 28.98 47.43 19.10
N ALA A 119 28.49 48.60 19.50
CA ALA A 119 27.16 48.76 20.06
C ALA A 119 26.07 48.31 19.06
N SER A 120 26.18 48.69 17.77
CA SER A 120 25.26 48.22 16.73
C SER A 120 25.35 46.72 16.49
N GLN A 121 26.55 46.14 16.50
CA GLN A 121 26.75 44.70 16.28
C GLN A 121 26.20 43.87 17.45
N ARG A 122 26.38 44.34 18.70
CA ARG A 122 25.75 43.71 19.87
C ARG A 122 24.23 43.80 19.80
N ALA A 123 23.68 44.95 19.43
CA ALA A 123 22.23 45.12 19.30
C ALA A 123 21.63 44.13 18.27
N GLU A 124 22.30 43.94 17.13
CA GLU A 124 21.87 43.00 16.08
C GLU A 124 21.94 41.53 16.53
N LEU A 125 23.00 41.15 17.24
CA LEU A 125 23.13 39.79 17.76
C LEU A 125 22.13 39.49 18.87
N VAL A 126 21.85 40.44 19.77
CA VAL A 126 20.79 40.32 20.79
C VAL A 126 19.41 40.18 20.14
N ARG A 127 19.16 40.95 19.07
CA ARG A 127 17.92 40.82 18.29
C ARG A 127 17.80 39.41 17.68
N SER A 128 18.86 38.94 17.04
CA SER A 128 18.93 37.60 16.44
C SER A 128 18.74 36.49 17.48
N GLN A 129 19.38 36.60 18.65
CA GLN A 129 19.20 35.66 19.77
C GLN A 129 17.74 35.60 20.22
N THR A 130 17.11 36.75 20.39
CA THR A 130 15.70 36.84 20.82
C THR A 130 14.76 36.20 19.78
N THR A 131 15.03 36.42 18.49
CA THR A 131 14.24 35.80 17.40
C THR A 131 14.43 34.29 17.33
N LEU A 132 15.66 33.79 17.46
CA LEU A 132 15.91 32.34 17.43
C LEU A 132 15.31 31.64 18.66
N ASP A 133 15.41 32.27 19.85
CA ASP A 133 14.82 31.73 21.08
C ASP A 133 13.29 31.64 21.00
N SER A 134 12.64 32.64 20.41
CA SER A 134 11.20 32.61 20.20
C SER A 134 10.78 31.52 19.20
N GLN A 135 11.58 31.30 18.15
CA GLN A 135 11.32 30.23 17.17
C GLN A 135 11.49 28.83 17.78
N VAL A 136 12.51 28.59 18.61
CA VAL A 136 12.68 27.29 19.30
C VAL A 136 11.48 27.02 20.22
N LYS A 137 11.06 28.02 20.99
CA LYS A 137 9.88 27.90 21.88
C LYS A 137 8.60 27.62 21.11
N LEU A 138 8.40 28.31 19.99
CA LEU A 138 7.23 28.11 19.14
C LEU A 138 7.25 26.71 18.50
N ALA A 139 8.41 26.24 18.02
CA ALA A 139 8.54 24.90 17.47
C ALA A 139 8.23 23.81 18.52
N GLY A 140 8.73 23.98 19.74
CA GLY A 140 8.41 23.09 20.86
C GLY A 140 6.93 23.08 21.23
N LEU A 141 6.28 24.25 21.23
CA LEU A 141 4.83 24.35 21.48
C LEU A 141 4.02 23.63 20.40
N LEU A 142 4.34 23.87 19.12
CA LEU A 142 3.65 23.21 18.00
C LEU A 142 3.88 21.69 18.01
N ALA A 143 5.04 21.21 18.44
CA ALA A 143 5.33 19.77 18.55
C ALA A 143 4.43 19.11 19.61
N VAL A 144 4.26 19.74 20.77
CA VAL A 144 3.33 19.27 21.81
C VAL A 144 1.89 19.33 21.33
N GLU A 145 1.51 20.38 20.59
CA GLU A 145 0.16 20.49 20.02
C GLU A 145 -0.11 19.39 18.98
N ALA A 146 0.89 19.03 18.17
CA ALA A 146 0.81 17.89 17.26
C ALA A 146 0.60 16.57 18.02
N GLU A 147 1.31 16.34 19.13
CA GLU A 147 1.14 15.17 19.98
C GLU A 147 -0.28 15.07 20.58
N GLN A 148 -0.80 16.20 21.07
CA GLN A 148 -2.16 16.29 21.60
C GLN A 148 -3.21 16.03 20.50
N ALA A 149 -2.99 16.56 19.29
CA ALA A 149 -3.83 16.30 18.13
C ALA A 149 -3.83 14.80 17.77
N ILE A 150 -2.67 14.16 17.72
CA ILE A 150 -2.53 12.72 17.43
C ILE A 150 -3.31 11.88 18.44
N THR A 151 -3.23 12.23 19.73
CA THR A 151 -3.94 11.56 20.82
C THR A 151 -5.45 11.76 20.72
N THR A 152 -5.89 12.99 20.42
CA THR A 152 -7.31 13.33 20.24
C THR A 152 -7.91 12.58 19.05
N ILE A 153 -7.18 12.51 17.92
CA ILE A 153 -7.59 11.75 16.73
C ILE A 153 -7.73 10.26 17.07
N ALA A 154 -6.80 9.68 17.84
CA ALA A 154 -6.89 8.27 18.26
C ALA A 154 -8.15 8.00 19.09
N THR A 155 -8.47 8.89 20.03
CA THR A 155 -9.68 8.80 20.84
C THR A 155 -10.95 8.93 19.99
N ARG A 156 -11.03 9.93 19.11
CA ARG A 156 -12.19 10.11 18.22
C ARG A 156 -12.42 8.92 17.30
N ARG A 157 -11.37 8.38 16.71
CA ARG A 157 -11.49 7.17 15.88
C ARG A 157 -11.97 5.97 16.69
N ARG A 158 -11.54 5.83 17.94
CA ARG A 158 -12.03 4.79 18.84
C ARG A 158 -13.51 4.98 19.17
N THR A 159 -13.95 6.22 19.37
CA THR A 159 -15.36 6.58 19.59
C THR A 159 -16.22 6.33 18.34
N GLN A 160 -15.78 6.80 17.17
CA GLN A 160 -16.45 6.52 15.88
C GLN A 160 -16.53 5.01 15.64
N PHE A 161 -15.43 4.28 15.83
CA PHE A 161 -15.43 2.83 15.72
C PHE A 161 -16.41 2.19 16.71
N SER A 162 -16.49 2.67 17.96
CA SER A 162 -17.48 2.17 18.94
C SER A 162 -18.92 2.51 18.58
N ALA A 163 -19.17 3.66 17.93
CA ALA A 163 -20.48 4.02 17.43
C ALA A 163 -20.88 3.11 16.25
N HIS A 164 -19.97 2.87 15.32
CA HIS A 164 -20.18 1.97 14.18
C HIS A 164 -20.24 0.49 14.57
N LEU A 165 -19.66 0.07 15.70
CA LEU A 165 -19.75 -1.30 16.21
C LEU A 165 -21.19 -1.72 16.54
N PHE A 166 -22.05 -0.77 16.91
CA PHE A 166 -23.47 -1.00 17.22
C PHE A 166 -24.41 -0.47 16.13
N GLU A 167 -23.88 0.19 15.11
CA GLU A 167 -24.67 0.62 13.97
C GLU A 167 -25.09 -0.64 13.20
N ARG A 168 -26.38 -0.97 13.31
CA ARG A 168 -27.00 -2.05 12.56
C ARG A 168 -26.82 -1.75 11.07
N THR A 169 -25.82 -2.34 10.44
CA THR A 169 -25.81 -2.45 8.99
C THR A 169 -27.08 -3.16 8.57
N ASP A 170 -27.85 -2.50 7.70
CA ASP A 170 -29.04 -3.08 7.11
C ASP A 170 -28.71 -4.46 6.55
N SER A 171 -29.55 -5.45 6.88
CA SER A 171 -29.36 -6.82 6.43
C SER A 171 -29.23 -6.83 4.90
N PRO A 172 -28.28 -7.58 4.30
CA PRO A 172 -28.20 -7.76 2.85
C PRO A 172 -29.49 -8.31 2.21
N LEU A 173 -30.39 -8.83 3.05
CA LEU A 173 -31.71 -9.34 2.67
C LEU A 173 -32.84 -8.29 2.78
N SER A 174 -32.56 -7.07 3.25
CA SER A 174 -33.58 -6.01 3.38
C SER A 174 -33.77 -5.24 2.08
N ALA A 175 -34.99 -4.74 1.84
CA ALA A 175 -35.27 -3.87 0.70
C ALA A 175 -34.55 -2.50 0.81
N THR A 176 -34.29 -2.02 2.03
CA THR A 176 -33.57 -0.77 2.29
C THR A 176 -32.12 -0.84 1.81
N PHE A 177 -31.46 -1.99 1.99
CA PHE A 177 -30.11 -2.22 1.48
C PHE A 177 -30.05 -2.04 -0.05
N TRP A 178 -30.96 -2.67 -0.79
CA TRP A 178 -31.00 -2.56 -2.26
C TRP A 178 -31.42 -1.17 -2.75
N GLY A 179 -32.23 -0.44 -1.98
CA GLY A 179 -32.52 0.97 -2.22
C GLY A 179 -31.26 1.84 -2.15
N ASN A 180 -30.46 1.67 -1.10
CA ASN A 180 -29.20 2.39 -0.90
C ASN A 180 -28.14 2.03 -1.96
N VAL A 181 -28.10 0.77 -2.40
CA VAL A 181 -27.27 0.37 -3.56
C VAL A 181 -27.62 1.21 -4.77
N GLY A 182 -28.91 1.34 -5.08
CA GLY A 182 -29.37 2.13 -6.23
C GLY A 182 -28.99 3.60 -6.16
N SER A 183 -29.07 4.21 -4.98
CA SER A 183 -28.74 5.63 -4.77
C SER A 183 -27.25 5.92 -4.80
N ASP A 184 -26.42 5.03 -4.24
CA ASP A 184 -24.99 5.28 -4.04
C ASP A 184 -24.16 4.91 -5.28
N THR A 185 -24.68 4.00 -6.11
CA THR A 185 -23.98 3.47 -7.31
C THR A 185 -23.48 4.56 -8.27
N PRO A 186 -24.24 5.62 -8.63
CA PRO A 186 -23.74 6.66 -9.53
C PRO A 186 -22.53 7.42 -8.98
N ALA A 187 -22.54 7.71 -7.67
CA ALA A 187 -21.43 8.40 -7.00
C ALA A 187 -20.21 7.47 -6.87
N ASP A 188 -20.43 6.19 -6.56
CA ASP A 188 -19.35 5.20 -6.52
C ASP A 188 -18.68 5.02 -7.89
N ILE A 189 -19.46 5.02 -8.98
CA ILE A 189 -18.92 4.95 -10.35
C ILE A 189 -18.07 6.19 -10.68
N SER A 190 -18.49 7.39 -10.27
CA SER A 190 -17.71 8.60 -10.55
C SER A 190 -16.39 8.62 -9.78
N ARG A 191 -16.39 8.19 -8.51
CA ARG A 191 -15.18 8.04 -7.69
C ARG A 191 -14.20 7.03 -8.29
N VAL A 192 -14.70 5.88 -8.73
CA VAL A 192 -13.85 4.86 -9.40
C VAL A 192 -13.28 5.37 -10.72
N ARG A 193 -14.07 6.13 -11.50
CA ARG A 193 -13.57 6.78 -12.73
C ARG A 193 -12.46 7.79 -12.44
N GLN A 194 -12.60 8.59 -11.39
CA GLN A 194 -11.59 9.56 -10.97
C GLN A 194 -10.30 8.88 -10.48
N LEU A 195 -10.41 7.78 -9.72
CA LEU A 195 -9.24 7.00 -9.35
C LEU A 195 -8.57 6.38 -10.59
N GLY A 196 -9.37 5.84 -11.50
CA GLY A 196 -8.89 5.26 -12.76
C GLY A 196 -8.16 6.28 -13.64
N SER A 197 -8.67 7.51 -13.76
CA SER A 197 -8.01 8.58 -14.50
C SER A 197 -6.70 9.03 -13.85
N THR A 198 -6.65 9.06 -12.50
CA THR A 198 -5.42 9.35 -11.74
C THR A 198 -4.33 8.31 -11.99
N ILE A 199 -4.68 7.02 -11.95
CA ILE A 199 -3.76 5.92 -12.24
C ILE A 199 -3.31 5.97 -13.70
N LEU A 200 -4.22 6.21 -14.64
CA LEU A 200 -3.88 6.28 -16.06
C LEU A 200 -2.98 7.47 -16.37
N ALA A 201 -3.25 8.63 -15.77
CA ALA A 201 -2.38 9.80 -15.86
C ALA A 201 -0.97 9.47 -15.36
N ARG A 202 -0.85 8.71 -14.25
CA ARG A 202 0.45 8.27 -13.77
C ARG A 202 1.16 7.35 -14.77
N ILE A 203 0.45 6.37 -15.34
CA ILE A 203 1.00 5.45 -16.35
C ILE A 203 1.51 6.22 -17.57
N SER A 204 0.80 7.27 -18.01
CA SER A 204 1.18 8.07 -19.18
C SER A 204 2.37 9.00 -18.94
N THR A 205 2.66 9.38 -17.69
CA THR A 205 3.87 10.16 -17.35
C THR A 205 5.17 9.38 -17.55
N VAL A 206 5.11 8.05 -17.60
CA VAL A 206 6.29 7.20 -17.76
C VAL A 206 6.62 7.02 -19.24
N ALA A 207 7.87 7.24 -19.62
CA ALA A 207 8.32 7.07 -21.00
C ALA A 207 8.11 5.63 -21.53
N LYS A 208 7.69 5.51 -22.80
CA LYS A 208 7.45 4.20 -23.46
C LYS A 208 8.67 3.28 -23.43
N SER A 209 9.88 3.85 -23.49
CA SER A 209 11.14 3.09 -23.40
C SER A 209 11.29 2.40 -22.04
N VAL A 210 10.96 3.10 -20.94
CA VAL A 210 10.99 2.55 -19.58
C VAL A 210 9.98 1.41 -19.45
N TRP A 211 8.77 1.57 -20.00
CA TRP A 211 7.78 0.48 -20.07
C TRP A 211 8.28 -0.73 -20.86
N LEU A 212 8.97 -0.51 -21.99
CA LEU A 212 9.53 -1.57 -22.80
C LEU A 212 10.63 -2.35 -22.05
N PHE A 213 11.54 -1.66 -21.35
CA PHE A 213 12.55 -2.30 -20.51
C PHE A 213 11.91 -3.06 -19.33
N ALA A 214 10.88 -2.50 -18.70
CA ALA A 214 10.17 -3.16 -17.61
C ALA A 214 9.47 -4.44 -18.08
N LEU A 215 8.76 -4.39 -19.21
CA LEU A 215 8.11 -5.56 -19.81
C LEU A 215 9.13 -6.60 -20.26
N LEU A 216 10.27 -6.17 -20.81
CA LEU A 216 11.36 -7.07 -21.16
C LEU A 216 11.94 -7.75 -19.91
N ALA A 217 12.17 -7.01 -18.82
CA ALA A 217 12.63 -7.57 -17.56
C ALA A 217 11.64 -8.59 -16.99
N CYS A 218 10.34 -8.29 -17.01
CA CYS A 218 9.29 -9.23 -16.64
C CYS A 218 9.27 -10.48 -17.53
N ALA A 219 9.41 -10.31 -18.85
CA ALA A 219 9.46 -11.43 -19.79
C ALA A 219 10.68 -12.33 -19.54
N VAL A 220 11.86 -11.74 -19.33
CA VAL A 220 13.08 -12.47 -18.96
C VAL A 220 12.90 -13.21 -17.65
N LEU A 221 12.29 -12.58 -16.63
CA LEU A 221 12.03 -13.21 -15.34
C LEU A 221 11.11 -14.43 -15.46
N VAL A 222 10.03 -14.31 -16.24
CA VAL A 222 9.10 -15.41 -16.50
C VAL A 222 9.78 -16.54 -17.28
N VAL A 223 10.55 -16.22 -18.33
CA VAL A 223 11.30 -17.22 -19.10
C VAL A 223 12.37 -17.91 -18.24
N ALA A 224 13.05 -17.17 -17.36
CA ALA A 224 14.08 -17.68 -16.45
C ALA A 224 13.51 -18.55 -15.31
N SER A 225 12.22 -18.41 -14.96
CA SER A 225 11.58 -19.21 -13.91
C SER A 225 11.58 -20.72 -14.22
N GLY A 226 11.40 -21.09 -15.50
CA GLY A 226 11.44 -22.47 -15.97
C GLY A 226 12.79 -23.17 -15.72
N PRO A 227 13.92 -22.66 -16.24
CA PRO A 227 15.23 -23.20 -15.94
C PRO A 227 15.62 -23.06 -14.47
N ALA A 228 15.19 -22.01 -13.75
CA ALA A 228 15.44 -21.89 -12.31
C ALA A 228 14.89 -23.09 -11.52
N GLY A 229 13.70 -23.57 -11.85
CA GLY A 229 13.15 -24.81 -11.27
C GLY A 229 14.00 -26.05 -11.57
N ARG A 230 14.62 -26.14 -12.76
CA ARG A 230 15.53 -27.23 -13.12
C ARG A 230 16.88 -27.14 -12.43
N VAL A 231 17.42 -25.93 -12.28
CA VAL A 231 18.68 -25.66 -11.56
C VAL A 231 18.51 -25.97 -10.08
N LEU A 232 17.41 -25.51 -9.48
CA LEU A 232 17.04 -25.85 -8.10
C LEU A 232 17.01 -27.37 -7.89
N LEU A 233 16.38 -28.11 -8.81
CA LEU A 233 16.38 -29.57 -8.77
C LEU A 233 17.80 -30.17 -8.86
N ARG A 234 18.64 -29.66 -9.76
CA ARG A 234 20.03 -30.12 -9.93
C ARG A 234 20.86 -29.87 -8.68
N ILE A 235 20.77 -28.69 -8.07
CA ILE A 235 21.49 -28.33 -6.85
C ILE A 235 21.04 -29.24 -5.70
N ILE A 236 19.72 -29.39 -5.52
CA ILE A 236 19.16 -30.23 -4.46
C ILE A 236 19.51 -31.71 -4.67
N SER A 237 19.60 -32.20 -5.91
CA SER A 237 19.98 -33.59 -6.18
C SER A 237 21.46 -33.87 -6.04
N THR A 238 22.33 -32.87 -6.23
CA THR A 238 23.78 -33.05 -6.22
C THR A 238 24.42 -32.75 -4.87
N ARG A 239 23.86 -31.82 -4.10
CA ARG A 239 24.46 -31.36 -2.84
C ARG A 239 23.83 -31.93 -1.56
N ILE A 240 22.65 -32.57 -1.64
CA ILE A 240 21.90 -32.98 -0.45
C ILE A 240 21.65 -34.49 -0.47
N PRO A 241 22.08 -35.23 0.58
CA PRO A 241 21.80 -36.65 0.74
C PRO A 241 20.30 -36.97 0.67
N ALA A 242 19.96 -38.18 0.22
CA ALA A 242 18.57 -38.62 0.13
C ALA A 242 17.92 -38.64 1.52
N GLY A 243 16.81 -37.91 1.70
CA GLY A 243 16.12 -37.83 2.99
C GLY A 243 14.94 -36.84 3.00
N ARG A 244 14.33 -36.66 4.18
CA ARG A 244 13.20 -35.73 4.40
C ARG A 244 13.58 -34.27 4.09
N LEU A 245 14.81 -33.87 4.40
CA LEU A 245 15.33 -32.53 4.16
C LEU A 245 15.32 -32.14 2.67
N ARG A 246 15.67 -33.07 1.78
CA ARG A 246 15.65 -32.88 0.32
C ARG A 246 14.24 -32.53 -0.18
N ARG A 247 13.21 -33.17 0.38
CA ARG A 247 11.80 -32.94 0.01
C ARG A 247 11.31 -31.58 0.49
N SER A 248 11.58 -31.23 1.75
CA SER A 248 11.19 -29.93 2.31
C SER A 248 11.90 -28.76 1.62
N LEU A 249 13.18 -28.90 1.29
CA LEU A 249 13.92 -27.84 0.59
C LEU A 249 13.44 -27.63 -0.84
N TYR A 250 13.07 -28.70 -1.54
CA TYR A 250 12.47 -28.57 -2.86
C TYR A 250 11.09 -27.91 -2.79
N ALA A 251 10.25 -28.31 -1.83
CA ALA A 251 8.97 -27.65 -1.59
C ALA A 251 9.17 -26.15 -1.32
N LEU A 252 10.14 -25.78 -0.47
CA LEU A 252 10.47 -24.39 -0.18
C LEU A 252 10.90 -23.62 -1.44
N GLY A 253 11.76 -24.22 -2.28
CA GLY A 253 12.19 -23.56 -3.50
C GLY A 253 11.07 -23.43 -4.54
N VAL A 254 10.11 -24.37 -4.59
CA VAL A 254 8.89 -24.21 -5.40
C VAL A 254 8.06 -23.04 -4.90
N VAL A 255 7.83 -22.92 -3.59
CA VAL A 255 7.15 -21.76 -2.98
C VAL A 255 7.89 -20.47 -3.35
N GLY A 256 9.21 -20.47 -3.20
CA GLY A 256 10.06 -19.33 -3.53
C GLY A 256 9.92 -18.89 -4.97
N VAL A 257 10.00 -19.80 -5.95
CA VAL A 257 9.84 -19.45 -7.37
C VAL A 257 8.45 -18.87 -7.65
N TRP A 258 7.39 -19.49 -7.12
CA TRP A 258 6.01 -19.00 -7.32
C TRP A 258 5.71 -17.69 -6.59
N THR A 259 6.48 -17.35 -5.55
CA THR A 259 6.36 -16.07 -4.82
C THR A 259 7.18 -14.97 -5.49
N VAL A 260 8.46 -15.24 -5.75
CA VAL A 260 9.45 -14.25 -6.20
C VAL A 260 9.21 -13.85 -7.65
N VAL A 261 8.82 -14.77 -8.54
CA VAL A 261 8.62 -14.43 -9.96
C VAL A 261 7.49 -13.40 -10.15
N PRO A 262 6.25 -13.64 -9.70
CA PRO A 262 5.19 -12.63 -9.82
C PRO A 262 5.45 -11.41 -8.91
N GLY A 263 6.02 -11.61 -7.71
CA GLY A 263 6.33 -10.53 -6.79
C GLY A 263 7.35 -9.54 -7.35
N VAL A 264 8.48 -10.02 -7.88
CA VAL A 264 9.50 -9.17 -8.50
C VAL A 264 8.97 -8.55 -9.80
N ALA A 265 8.17 -9.27 -10.60
CA ALA A 265 7.53 -8.68 -11.77
C ALA A 265 6.63 -7.49 -11.40
N ALA A 266 5.76 -7.66 -10.39
CA ALA A 266 4.92 -6.58 -9.88
C ALA A 266 5.75 -5.45 -9.26
N HIS A 267 6.80 -5.79 -8.51
CA HIS A 267 7.68 -4.81 -7.90
C HIS A 267 8.41 -3.96 -8.94
N VAL A 268 8.88 -4.54 -10.05
CA VAL A 268 9.45 -3.78 -11.17
C VAL A 268 8.45 -2.77 -11.72
N LEU A 269 7.18 -3.17 -11.93
CA LEU A 269 6.13 -2.25 -12.39
C LEU A 269 5.83 -1.17 -11.35
N PHE A 270 5.79 -1.53 -10.07
CA PHE A 270 5.65 -0.60 -8.95
C PHE A 270 6.79 0.42 -8.92
N THR A 271 8.05 -0.01 -9.06
CA THR A 271 9.21 0.87 -9.09
C THR A 271 9.15 1.80 -10.29
N VAL A 272 8.77 1.31 -11.47
CA VAL A 272 8.58 2.15 -12.67
C VAL A 272 7.55 3.25 -12.40
N LEU A 273 6.43 2.90 -11.79
CA LEU A 273 5.36 3.84 -11.45
C LEU A 273 5.72 4.79 -10.30
N THR A 274 6.58 4.42 -9.36
CA THR A 274 6.89 5.24 -8.18
C THR A 274 8.22 5.99 -8.30
N SER A 275 9.09 5.57 -9.20
CA SER A 275 10.36 6.23 -9.46
C SER A 275 10.15 7.64 -10.01
N GLY A 276 11.12 8.51 -9.74
CA GLY A 276 11.21 9.84 -10.36
C GLY A 276 11.51 9.81 -11.87
N ALA A 277 11.49 8.64 -12.51
CA ALA A 277 11.70 8.51 -13.95
C ALA A 277 10.64 9.26 -14.78
N SER A 278 9.49 9.56 -14.19
CA SER A 278 8.45 10.41 -14.79
C SER A 278 8.68 11.91 -14.60
N GLY A 279 9.65 12.33 -13.77
CA GLY A 279 9.88 13.74 -13.41
C GLY A 279 8.79 14.37 -12.52
N VAL A 280 7.64 13.71 -12.36
CA VAL A 280 6.49 14.19 -11.59
C VAL A 280 6.46 13.50 -10.21
N PRO A 281 6.38 14.26 -9.10
CA PRO A 281 6.22 13.68 -7.77
C PRO A 281 4.90 12.90 -7.68
N ILE A 282 4.94 11.74 -7.04
CA ILE A 282 3.75 10.91 -6.77
C ILE A 282 3.16 11.28 -5.41
N SER A 283 1.83 11.35 -5.32
CA SER A 283 1.15 11.58 -4.04
C SER A 283 1.35 10.39 -3.10
N ASP A 284 1.35 10.64 -1.80
CA ASP A 284 1.60 9.59 -0.81
C ASP A 284 0.46 8.56 -0.78
N GLU A 285 -0.77 8.97 -1.08
CA GLU A 285 -1.95 8.10 -1.18
C GLU A 285 -1.81 7.13 -2.35
N LEU A 286 -1.39 7.62 -3.53
CA LEU A 286 -1.20 6.78 -4.72
C LEU A 286 -0.01 5.84 -4.52
N ARG A 287 1.08 6.31 -3.89
CA ARG A 287 2.22 5.47 -3.53
C ARG A 287 1.81 4.36 -2.56
N ALA A 288 1.02 4.68 -1.54
CA ALA A 288 0.49 3.71 -0.58
C ALA A 288 -0.44 2.69 -1.24
N LEU A 289 -1.33 3.13 -2.15
CA LEU A 289 -2.18 2.25 -2.95
C LEU A 289 -1.34 1.28 -3.77
N LEU A 290 -0.40 1.78 -4.57
CA LEU A 290 0.46 0.96 -5.42
C LEU A 290 1.30 -0.03 -4.61
N GLY A 291 1.82 0.38 -3.45
CA GLY A 291 2.58 -0.50 -2.55
C GLY A 291 1.70 -1.58 -1.93
N GLY A 292 0.45 -1.23 -1.61
CA GLY A 292 -0.56 -2.19 -1.19
C GLY A 292 -0.87 -3.22 -2.28
N LEU A 293 -0.97 -2.80 -3.55
CA LEU A 293 -1.18 -3.71 -4.69
C LEU A 293 0.03 -4.61 -4.92
N ASP A 294 1.25 -4.08 -4.81
CA ASP A 294 2.50 -4.88 -4.87
C ASP A 294 2.46 -6.01 -3.83
N ALA A 295 2.20 -5.68 -2.56
CA ALA A 295 2.12 -6.66 -1.48
C ALA A 295 1.07 -7.77 -1.73
N VAL A 296 -0.06 -7.45 -2.37
CA VAL A 296 -1.08 -8.45 -2.72
C VAL A 296 -0.56 -9.46 -3.75
N VAL A 297 0.23 -9.02 -4.73
CA VAL A 297 0.80 -9.92 -5.74
C VAL A 297 1.84 -10.86 -5.11
N TRP A 298 2.68 -10.36 -4.21
CA TRP A 298 3.60 -11.18 -3.42
C TRP A 298 2.85 -12.26 -2.63
N PHE A 299 1.80 -11.87 -1.91
CA PHE A 299 0.99 -12.79 -1.12
C PHE A 299 0.27 -13.83 -2.01
N GLY A 300 -0.26 -13.41 -3.16
CA GLY A 300 -0.88 -14.30 -4.13
C GLY A 300 0.10 -15.36 -4.66
N GLY A 301 1.31 -14.94 -5.04
CA GLY A 301 2.37 -15.85 -5.48
C GLY A 301 2.76 -16.87 -4.40
N PHE A 302 2.85 -16.41 -3.15
CA PHE A 302 3.06 -17.27 -1.99
C PHE A 302 1.96 -18.32 -1.82
N CYS A 303 0.68 -17.92 -1.91
CA CYS A 303 -0.45 -18.83 -1.83
C CYS A 303 -0.45 -19.90 -2.94
N VAL A 304 -0.14 -19.50 -4.19
CA VAL A 304 0.02 -20.48 -5.30
C VAL A 304 1.17 -21.43 -5.00
N GLY A 305 2.32 -20.89 -4.61
CA GLY A 305 3.50 -21.67 -4.30
C GLY A 305 3.25 -22.70 -3.21
N LEU A 306 2.58 -22.30 -2.14
CA LEU A 306 2.22 -23.18 -1.03
C LEU A 306 1.30 -24.31 -1.48
N GLY A 307 0.23 -23.99 -2.22
CA GLY A 307 -0.69 -25.03 -2.71
C GLY A 307 -0.03 -25.98 -3.71
N VAL A 308 0.79 -25.48 -4.64
CA VAL A 308 1.55 -26.30 -5.59
C VAL A 308 2.57 -27.20 -4.88
N ALA A 309 3.25 -26.68 -3.86
CA ALA A 309 4.22 -27.44 -3.06
C ALA A 309 3.55 -28.53 -2.22
N LEU A 310 2.35 -28.26 -1.67
CA LEU A 310 1.58 -29.24 -0.89
C LEU A 310 1.02 -30.37 -1.78
N LEU A 311 0.47 -30.01 -2.95
CA LEU A 311 -0.12 -30.98 -3.89
C LEU A 311 0.96 -31.78 -4.63
N MET A 312 2.07 -31.13 -4.98
CA MET A 312 3.19 -31.67 -5.75
C MET A 312 2.77 -32.68 -6.85
N PRO A 313 1.92 -32.27 -7.82
CA PRO A 313 1.27 -33.20 -8.76
C PRO A 313 2.26 -33.92 -9.69
N ALA A 314 3.34 -33.24 -10.11
CA ALA A 314 4.33 -33.78 -11.04
C ALA A 314 5.36 -34.74 -10.38
N LYS A 315 5.44 -34.80 -9.04
CA LYS A 315 6.43 -35.60 -8.30
C LYS A 315 5.79 -36.33 -7.10
N PRO A 316 5.03 -37.42 -7.34
CA PRO A 316 4.39 -38.23 -6.30
C PRO A 316 5.28 -38.62 -5.12
N THR A 317 6.49 -39.09 -5.41
CA THR A 317 7.43 -39.61 -4.41
C THR A 317 8.04 -38.53 -3.49
N TRP A 318 7.82 -37.26 -3.82
CA TRP A 318 8.31 -36.10 -3.07
C TRP A 318 7.18 -35.38 -2.33
N ARG A 319 5.93 -35.83 -2.48
CA ARG A 319 4.76 -35.28 -1.79
C ARG A 319 4.90 -35.48 -0.27
N LEU A 320 4.65 -34.41 0.49
CA LEU A 320 4.69 -34.46 1.95
C LEU A 320 3.38 -35.00 2.55
N LEU A 321 2.24 -34.72 1.91
CA LEU A 321 0.93 -35.19 2.34
C LEU A 321 0.58 -36.57 1.74
N PRO A 322 -0.05 -37.48 2.49
CA PRO A 322 -0.52 -38.78 2.01
C PRO A 322 -1.82 -38.63 1.19
N ILE A 323 -1.73 -37.98 0.02
CA ILE A 323 -2.85 -37.81 -0.93
C ILE A 323 -2.61 -38.75 -2.12
N ALA A 324 -3.66 -39.31 -2.71
CA ALA A 324 -3.57 -40.10 -3.94
C ALA A 324 -3.14 -39.25 -5.15
N ASP A 325 -2.34 -39.81 -6.05
CA ASP A 325 -1.81 -39.10 -7.22
C ASP A 325 -2.89 -38.56 -8.15
N ARG A 326 -3.98 -39.32 -8.31
CA ARG A 326 -5.14 -38.90 -9.10
C ARG A 326 -5.79 -37.64 -8.52
N THR A 327 -5.91 -37.56 -7.19
CA THR A 327 -6.46 -36.41 -6.48
C THR A 327 -5.56 -35.19 -6.62
N ALA A 328 -4.25 -35.36 -6.45
CA ALA A 328 -3.29 -34.26 -6.62
C ALA A 328 -3.31 -33.67 -8.04
N TRP A 329 -3.39 -34.53 -9.08
CA TRP A 329 -3.52 -34.08 -10.47
C TRP A 329 -4.84 -33.37 -10.75
N ARG A 330 -5.95 -33.88 -10.21
CA ARG A 330 -7.28 -33.29 -10.38
C ARG A 330 -7.44 -31.97 -9.63
N LEU A 331 -6.71 -31.75 -8.54
CA LEU A 331 -6.77 -30.53 -7.72
C LEU A 331 -5.68 -29.49 -8.07
N ARG A 332 -4.84 -29.74 -9.09
CA ARG A 332 -3.74 -28.83 -9.48
C ARG A 332 -4.16 -27.40 -9.83
N TRP A 333 -5.42 -27.20 -10.22
CA TRP A 333 -5.96 -25.89 -10.60
C TRP A 333 -6.36 -25.05 -9.37
N PHE A 334 -6.64 -25.69 -8.24
CA PHE A 334 -7.23 -25.05 -7.06
C PHE A 334 -6.30 -24.01 -6.43
N PRO A 335 -5.00 -24.26 -6.20
CA PRO A 335 -4.10 -23.24 -5.65
C PRO A 335 -4.06 -21.95 -6.48
N LEU A 336 -4.04 -22.10 -7.81
CA LEU A 336 -4.03 -20.96 -8.72
C LEU A 336 -5.35 -20.21 -8.69
N ALA A 337 -6.48 -20.93 -8.76
CA ALA A 337 -7.79 -20.31 -8.70
C ALA A 337 -8.03 -19.56 -7.38
N PHE A 338 -7.70 -20.18 -6.25
CA PHE A 338 -7.84 -19.58 -4.92
C PHE A 338 -6.94 -18.35 -4.73
N ALA A 339 -5.69 -18.40 -5.20
CA ALA A 339 -4.81 -17.24 -5.13
C ALA A 339 -5.29 -16.08 -6.01
N ILE A 340 -5.83 -16.37 -7.21
CA ILE A 340 -6.41 -15.34 -8.08
C ILE A 340 -7.58 -14.65 -7.38
N THR A 341 -8.48 -15.40 -6.74
CA THR A 341 -9.61 -14.78 -6.02
C THR A 341 -9.16 -13.95 -4.83
N MET A 342 -8.14 -14.39 -4.08
CA MET A 342 -7.55 -13.59 -3.00
C MET A 342 -6.87 -12.31 -3.53
N VAL A 343 -6.15 -12.40 -4.65
CA VAL A 343 -5.50 -11.23 -5.27
C VAL A 343 -6.55 -10.24 -5.74
N VAL A 344 -7.58 -10.71 -6.44
CA VAL A 344 -8.71 -9.89 -6.88
C VAL A 344 -9.39 -9.21 -5.69
N GLU A 345 -9.73 -9.94 -4.64
CA GLU A 345 -10.34 -9.37 -3.43
C GLU A 345 -9.41 -8.34 -2.77
N GLY A 346 -8.12 -8.64 -2.68
CA GLY A 346 -7.11 -7.76 -2.10
C GLY A 346 -6.95 -6.45 -2.89
N ILE A 347 -7.00 -6.53 -4.22
CA ILE A 347 -7.00 -5.37 -5.14
C ILE A 347 -8.30 -4.60 -4.95
N SER A 348 -9.47 -5.24 -5.08
CA SER A 348 -10.78 -4.61 -4.95
C SER A 348 -10.93 -3.88 -3.62
N THR A 349 -10.50 -4.47 -2.50
CA THR A 349 -10.56 -3.83 -1.18
C THR A 349 -9.72 -2.55 -1.12
N ARG A 350 -8.51 -2.58 -1.67
CA ARG A 350 -7.62 -1.41 -1.68
C ARG A 350 -8.12 -0.31 -2.61
N LEU A 351 -8.63 -0.68 -3.78
CA LEU A 351 -9.29 0.27 -4.68
C LEU A 351 -10.54 0.86 -4.05
N SER A 352 -11.30 0.08 -3.27
CA SER A 352 -12.50 0.56 -2.57
C SER A 352 -12.16 1.63 -1.55
N VAL A 353 -11.07 1.43 -0.78
CA VAL A 353 -10.59 2.42 0.18
C VAL A 353 -10.03 3.65 -0.54
N ALA A 354 -9.23 3.48 -1.59
CA ALA A 354 -8.62 4.59 -2.33
C ALA A 354 -9.63 5.41 -3.16
N ALA A 355 -10.72 4.79 -3.61
CA ALA A 355 -11.84 5.47 -4.27
C ALA A 355 -12.90 5.96 -3.28
N GLU A 356 -12.71 5.76 -1.96
CA GLU A 356 -13.69 6.12 -0.92
C GLU A 356 -15.09 5.58 -1.24
N LEU A 357 -15.20 4.30 -1.62
CA LEU A 357 -16.49 3.71 -1.95
C LEU A 357 -17.45 3.70 -0.76
N SER A 358 -18.75 3.74 -1.06
CA SER A 358 -19.80 3.58 -0.06
C SER A 358 -19.63 2.29 0.76
N LEU A 359 -20.14 2.32 2.00
CA LEU A 359 -20.18 1.14 2.87
C LEU A 359 -20.95 -0.01 2.19
N THR A 360 -22.06 0.33 1.53
CA THR A 360 -22.92 -0.60 0.79
C THR A 360 -22.15 -1.34 -0.31
N ALA A 361 -21.40 -0.61 -1.16
CA ALA A 361 -20.56 -1.21 -2.20
C ALA A 361 -19.47 -2.10 -1.61
N THR A 362 -18.84 -1.67 -0.51
CA THR A 362 -17.81 -2.46 0.19
C THR A 362 -18.37 -3.76 0.74
N VAL A 363 -19.59 -3.75 1.29
CA VAL A 363 -20.27 -4.96 1.78
C VAL A 363 -20.60 -5.92 0.64
N ILE A 364 -21.07 -5.42 -0.51
CA ILE A 364 -21.33 -6.25 -1.70
C ILE A 364 -20.05 -6.94 -2.19
N LEU A 365 -18.95 -6.19 -2.30
CA LEU A 365 -17.66 -6.72 -2.75
C LEU A 365 -17.18 -7.84 -1.82
N LYS A 366 -17.25 -7.63 -0.49
CA LYS A 366 -16.90 -8.66 0.50
C LYS A 366 -17.84 -9.86 0.45
N GLY A 367 -19.14 -9.64 0.26
CA GLY A 367 -20.13 -10.71 0.11
C GLY A 367 -19.85 -11.57 -1.13
N LEU A 368 -19.57 -10.94 -2.27
CA LEU A 368 -19.22 -11.63 -3.50
C LEU A 368 -17.89 -12.41 -3.38
N ALA A 369 -16.89 -11.82 -2.71
CA ALA A 369 -15.64 -12.50 -2.43
C ALA A 369 -15.88 -13.74 -1.54
N ALA A 370 -16.64 -13.61 -0.45
CA ALA A 370 -16.96 -14.72 0.45
C ALA A 370 -17.73 -15.86 -0.27
N LEU A 371 -18.70 -15.51 -1.13
CA LEU A 371 -19.42 -16.47 -1.96
C LEU A 371 -18.48 -17.19 -2.94
N THR A 372 -17.57 -16.45 -3.58
CA THR A 372 -16.61 -17.01 -4.53
C THR A 372 -15.65 -18.00 -3.84
N HIS A 373 -15.12 -17.63 -2.67
CA HIS A 373 -14.28 -18.53 -1.86
C HIS A 373 -15.03 -19.78 -1.41
N SER A 374 -16.27 -19.61 -0.95
CA SER A 374 -17.13 -20.73 -0.54
C SER A 374 -17.38 -21.70 -1.69
N LEU A 375 -17.71 -21.18 -2.88
CA LEU A 375 -17.94 -22.00 -4.07
C LEU A 375 -16.67 -22.74 -4.52
N LEU A 376 -15.51 -22.07 -4.46
CA LEU A 376 -14.22 -22.70 -4.75
C LEU A 376 -13.91 -23.85 -3.79
N ILE A 377 -14.15 -23.67 -2.49
CA ILE A 377 -13.95 -24.71 -1.47
C ILE A 377 -14.91 -25.87 -1.73
N VAL A 378 -16.19 -25.62 -1.99
CA VAL A 378 -17.17 -26.66 -2.32
C VAL A 378 -16.74 -27.42 -3.58
N ALA A 379 -16.28 -26.73 -4.62
CA ALA A 379 -15.79 -27.37 -5.85
C ALA A 379 -14.58 -28.28 -5.58
N ALA A 380 -13.64 -27.84 -4.73
CA ALA A 380 -12.50 -28.65 -4.30
C ALA A 380 -12.94 -29.91 -3.53
N LEU A 381 -13.87 -29.77 -2.58
CA LEU A 381 -14.41 -30.89 -1.78
C LEU A 381 -15.17 -31.90 -2.65
N VAL A 382 -16.00 -31.45 -3.57
CA VAL A 382 -16.72 -32.33 -4.52
C VAL A 382 -15.72 -33.10 -5.38
N GLN A 383 -14.66 -32.44 -5.84
CA GLN A 383 -13.62 -33.11 -6.64
C GLN A 383 -12.84 -34.14 -5.82
N PHE A 384 -12.56 -33.84 -4.54
CA PHE A 384 -11.93 -34.76 -3.61
C PHE A 384 -12.80 -36.00 -3.36
N ARG A 385 -14.10 -35.82 -3.09
CA ARG A 385 -15.06 -36.92 -2.89
C ARG A 385 -15.16 -37.83 -4.11
N ARG A 386 -15.25 -37.25 -5.32
CA ARG A 386 -15.27 -38.04 -6.57
C ARG A 386 -14.04 -38.93 -6.72
N THR A 387 -12.87 -38.43 -6.33
CA THR A 387 -11.65 -39.25 -6.39
C THR A 387 -11.60 -40.37 -5.37
N ALA A 388 -12.18 -40.19 -4.18
CA ALA A 388 -12.26 -41.22 -3.16
C ALA A 388 -13.19 -42.37 -3.59
N LEU A 389 -14.31 -42.04 -4.23
CA LEU A 389 -15.26 -43.03 -4.78
C LEU A 389 -14.70 -43.79 -5.99
N ASP A 390 -13.89 -43.15 -6.83
CA ASP A 390 -13.22 -43.79 -7.97
C ASP A 390 -12.07 -44.75 -7.54
N SER A 391 -11.67 -44.71 -6.26
CA SER A 391 -10.57 -45.51 -5.69
C SER A 391 -11.01 -46.61 -4.72
N ALA A 392 -12.29 -46.61 -4.33
CA ALA A 392 -12.95 -47.69 -3.61
C ALA A 392 -13.59 -48.64 -4.62
#